data_AF-A0A537DK75-F1
#
_entry.id   AF-A0A537DK75-F1
#
_cell.length_a   1.000
_cell.length_b   1.000
_cell.length_c   1.000
_cell.angle_alpha   90.00
_cell.angle_beta   90.00
_cell.angle_gamma   90.00
#
_symmetry.space_group_name_H-M   'P 1'
#
loop_
_entity.id
_entity.type
_entity.pdbx_description
1 polymer ?
#
loop_
_entity_poly.entity_id
_entity_poly.type
_entity_poly.pdbx_seq_one_letter_code
_entity_poly.pdbx_strand_id
1 'polypeptide(L)'
;MSAGRAAYNWITSIASKQPQWFLGSFQGRNAYEAWQVHLVNGFRDTNFLLKFEGTADPWERSRLVGEKVRELRQSFAKLSPEQKLEMGKQGESELRTGIELLSKDKATILQLISVTDPPAQ
;
A
#
# COMPACT_ATOMS: atom_id res chain seq x y z
N MET A 1 1.14 4.75 -6.67
CA MET A 1 1.63 4.18 -5.40
C MET A 1 1.11 2.75 -5.28
N SER A 2 1.96 1.76 -5.03
CA SER A 2 1.51 0.37 -4.85
C SER A 2 1.11 0.09 -3.39
N ALA A 3 0.24 -0.91 -3.19
CA ALA A 3 -0.22 -1.35 -1.87
C ALA A 3 0.96 -1.65 -0.92
N GLY A 4 1.96 -2.37 -1.43
CA GLY A 4 3.17 -2.70 -0.69
C GLY A 4 3.98 -1.47 -0.26
N ARG A 5 4.03 -0.40 -1.07
CA ARG A 5 4.74 0.84 -0.70
C ARG A 5 4.01 1.60 0.41
N ALA A 6 2.67 1.60 0.38
CA ALA A 6 1.87 2.20 1.45
C ALA A 6 2.02 1.43 2.76
N ALA A 7 2.00 0.09 2.70
CA ALA A 7 2.23 -0.78 3.85
C ALA A 7 3.65 -0.62 4.42
N TYR A 8 4.67 -0.57 3.57
CA TYR A 8 6.04 -0.28 3.98
C TYR A 8 6.15 1.05 4.73
N ASN A 9 5.65 2.14 4.14
CA ASN A 9 5.69 3.47 4.74
C ASN A 9 5.01 3.50 6.12
N TRP A 10 3.86 2.83 6.25
CA TRP A 10 3.13 2.68 7.51
C TRP A 10 3.93 1.91 8.56
N ILE A 11 4.52 0.76 8.21
CA ILE A 11 5.37 -0.04 9.10
C ILE A 11 6.60 0.75 9.55
N THR A 12 7.29 1.46 8.65
CA THR A 12 8.43 2.32 9.02
C THR A 12 8.02 3.44 9.98
N SER A 13 6.84 4.04 9.79
CA SER A 13 6.35 5.09 10.69
C SER A 13 5.97 4.56 12.07
N ILE A 14 5.56 3.29 12.17
CA ILE A 14 5.29 2.60 13.44
C ILE A 14 6.61 2.24 14.12
N ALA A 15 7.59 1.75 13.35
CA ALA A 15 8.93 1.43 13.83
C ALA A 15 9.66 2.67 14.39
N SER A 16 9.43 3.87 13.85
CA SER A 16 10.00 5.10 14.41
C SER A 16 9.31 5.59 15.70
N LYS A 17 8.17 5.02 16.09
CA LYS A 17 7.33 5.46 17.24
C LYS A 17 7.04 4.33 18.24
N GLN A 18 7.95 3.36 18.34
CA GLN A 18 7.69 2.01 18.87
C GLN A 18 6.89 1.89 20.18
N PRO A 19 7.17 2.60 21.29
CA PRO A 19 6.55 2.21 22.55
C PRO A 19 5.02 2.39 22.62
N GLN A 20 4.47 3.32 21.83
CA GLN A 20 3.07 3.74 21.95
C GLN A 20 2.14 3.15 20.88
N TRP A 21 2.67 2.78 19.70
CA TRP A 21 1.85 2.36 18.55
C TRP A 21 2.10 0.93 18.10
N PHE A 22 3.20 0.31 18.55
CA PHE A 22 3.72 -0.95 17.99
C PHE A 22 2.78 -2.14 18.25
N LEU A 23 2.32 -2.34 19.48
CA LEU A 23 1.48 -3.50 19.81
C LEU A 23 0.10 -3.47 19.13
N GLY A 24 -0.59 -2.32 19.17
CA GLY A 24 -1.91 -2.16 18.54
C GLY A 24 -1.84 -2.23 17.01
N SER A 25 -0.79 -1.68 16.40
CA SER A 25 -0.61 -1.72 14.95
C SER A 25 -0.24 -3.11 14.44
N PHE A 26 0.51 -3.90 15.22
CA PHE A 26 0.85 -5.28 14.87
C PHE A 26 -0.35 -6.22 15.06
N GLN A 27 -1.10 -6.06 16.15
CA GLN A 27 -2.34 -6.84 16.38
C GLN A 27 -3.44 -6.51 15.36
N GLY A 28 -3.56 -5.25 14.93
CA GLY A 28 -4.52 -4.80 13.93
C GLY A 28 -4.06 -4.92 12.47
N ARG A 29 -2.87 -5.47 12.22
CA ARG A 29 -2.20 -5.44 10.90
C ARG A 29 -3.06 -6.04 9.79
N ASN A 30 -3.66 -7.21 10.04
CA ASN A 30 -4.52 -7.88 9.07
C ASN A 30 -5.73 -7.03 8.67
N ALA A 31 -6.32 -6.28 9.60
CA ALA A 31 -7.47 -5.42 9.29
C ALA A 31 -7.04 -4.22 8.43
N TYR A 32 -5.85 -3.68 8.67
CA TYR A 32 -5.28 -2.61 7.85
C TYR A 32 -4.87 -3.13 6.47
N GLU A 33 -4.23 -4.29 6.38
CA GLU A 33 -3.88 -4.97 5.12
C GLU A 33 -5.14 -5.25 4.29
N ALA A 34 -6.20 -5.77 4.93
CA ALA A 34 -7.49 -5.99 4.28
C ALA A 34 -8.09 -4.70 3.74
N TRP A 35 -8.04 -3.61 4.51
CA TRP A 35 -8.49 -2.30 4.06
C TRP A 35 -7.68 -1.79 2.87
N GLN A 36 -6.36 -1.97 2.88
CA GLN A 36 -5.48 -1.57 1.78
C GLN A 36 -5.76 -2.37 0.50
N VAL A 37 -5.93 -3.69 0.60
CA VAL A 37 -6.31 -4.54 -0.54
C VAL A 37 -7.66 -4.10 -1.11
N HIS A 38 -8.65 -3.86 -0.23
CA HIS A 38 -9.98 -3.38 -0.65
C HIS A 38 -9.92 -2.02 -1.35
N LEU A 39 -9.14 -1.07 -0.83
CA LEU A 39 -8.93 0.23 -1.44
C LEU A 39 -8.30 0.13 -2.83
N VAL A 40 -7.21 -0.62 -2.95
CA VAL A 40 -6.46 -0.75 -4.20
C VAL A 40 -7.32 -1.41 -5.27
N ASN A 41 -8.07 -2.45 -4.92
CA ASN A 41 -9.01 -3.08 -5.84
C ASN A 41 -10.12 -2.10 -6.24
N GLY A 42 -10.62 -1.32 -5.29
CA GLY A 42 -11.61 -0.27 -5.55
C GLY A 42 -11.14 0.81 -6.52
N PHE A 43 -9.88 1.23 -6.43
CA PHE A 43 -9.29 2.21 -7.35
C PHE A 43 -8.86 1.63 -8.69
N ARG A 44 -8.72 0.31 -8.80
CA ARG A 44 -8.48 -0.40 -10.07
C ARG A 44 -9.75 -0.60 -10.90
N ASP A 45 -10.91 -0.22 -10.37
CA ASP A 45 -12.17 -0.24 -11.10
C ASP A 45 -12.07 0.60 -12.38
N THR A 46 -12.23 -0.04 -13.54
CA THR A 46 -12.05 0.58 -14.86
C THR A 46 -12.95 1.80 -15.05
N ASN A 47 -14.19 1.73 -14.55
CA ASN A 47 -15.13 2.84 -14.66
C ASN A 47 -14.65 4.07 -13.87
N PHE A 48 -14.17 3.85 -12.65
CA PHE A 48 -13.56 4.92 -11.86
C PHE A 48 -12.32 5.49 -12.56
N LEU A 49 -11.41 4.65 -13.06
CA LEU A 49 -10.18 5.10 -13.72
C LEU A 49 -10.47 5.95 -14.96
N LEU A 50 -11.36 5.50 -15.84
CA LEU A 50 -11.76 6.25 -17.03
C LEU A 50 -12.35 7.62 -16.68
N LYS A 51 -13.22 7.66 -15.66
CA LYS A 51 -13.80 8.92 -15.19
C LYS A 51 -12.75 9.85 -14.58
N PHE A 52 -11.83 9.30 -13.79
CA PHE A 52 -10.77 10.05 -13.14
C PHE A 52 -9.77 10.65 -14.14
N GLU A 53 -9.33 9.85 -15.12
CA GLU A 53 -8.41 10.29 -16.17
C GLU A 53 -9.06 11.32 -17.10
N GLY A 54 -10.33 11.11 -17.46
CA GLY A 54 -11.10 12.03 -18.31
C GLY A 54 -11.50 13.35 -17.65
N THR A 55 -11.41 13.46 -16.32
CA THR A 55 -11.68 14.72 -15.60
C THR A 55 -10.45 15.63 -15.69
N ALA A 56 -10.58 16.84 -16.23
CA ALA A 56 -9.45 17.77 -16.35
C ALA A 56 -9.21 18.60 -15.08
N ASP A 57 -10.27 18.97 -14.37
CA ASP A 57 -10.19 19.85 -13.19
C ASP A 57 -9.59 19.11 -11.97
N PRO A 58 -8.52 19.63 -11.34
CA PRO A 58 -7.91 19.04 -10.16
C PRO A 58 -8.85 18.93 -8.94
N TRP A 59 -9.76 19.88 -8.76
CA TRP A 59 -10.69 19.86 -7.62
C TRP A 59 -11.74 18.77 -7.79
N GLU A 60 -12.33 18.67 -8.97
CA GLU A 60 -13.23 17.56 -9.31
C GLU A 60 -12.53 16.20 -9.22
N ARG A 61 -11.26 16.08 -9.65
CA ARG A 61 -10.47 14.85 -9.44
C ARG A 61 -10.34 14.48 -7.96
N SER A 62 -10.01 15.46 -7.11
CA SER A 62 -9.91 15.23 -5.67
C SER A 62 -11.26 14.83 -5.07
N ARG A 63 -12.35 15.44 -5.53
CA ARG A 63 -13.71 15.10 -5.10
C ARG A 63 -14.08 13.67 -5.49
N LEU A 64 -13.80 13.25 -6.72
CA LEU A 64 -14.07 11.89 -7.21
C LEU A 64 -13.35 10.83 -6.36
N VAL A 65 -12.10 11.09 -5.99
CA VAL A 65 -11.34 10.20 -5.08
C VAL A 65 -12.03 10.14 -3.72
N GLY A 66 -12.43 11.27 -3.16
CA GLY A 66 -13.13 11.33 -1.87
C GLY A 66 -14.47 10.57 -1.87
N GLU A 67 -15.26 10.71 -2.93
CA GLU A 67 -16.51 9.97 -3.13
C GLU A 67 -16.24 8.47 -3.23
N LYS A 68 -15.26 8.04 -4.03
CA LYS A 68 -14.86 6.64 -4.14
C LYS A 68 -14.39 6.05 -2.80
N VAL A 69 -13.59 6.78 -2.03
CA VAL A 69 -13.16 6.34 -0.69
C VAL A 69 -14.35 6.16 0.25
N ARG A 70 -15.33 7.06 0.20
CA ARG A 70 -16.55 6.95 1.01
C ARG A 70 -17.35 5.69 0.64
N GLU A 71 -17.52 5.40 -0.65
CA GLU A 71 -18.16 4.17 -1.14
C GLU A 71 -17.40 2.92 -0.70
N LEU A 72 -16.06 2.94 -0.83
CA LEU A 72 -15.21 1.82 -0.42
C LEU A 72 -15.26 1.58 1.08
N ARG A 73 -15.32 2.63 1.90
CA ARG A 73 -15.52 2.49 3.35
C ARG A 73 -16.86 1.83 3.67
N GLN A 74 -17.93 2.24 3.00
CA GLN A 74 -19.27 1.66 3.22
C GLN A 74 -19.33 0.20 2.78
N SER A 75 -18.73 -0.16 1.64
CA SER A 75 -18.67 -1.55 1.18
C SER A 75 -17.79 -2.41 2.10
N PHE A 76 -16.64 -1.89 2.55
CA PHE A 76 -15.76 -2.61 3.48
C PHE A 76 -16.44 -2.89 4.83
N ALA A 77 -17.27 -1.97 5.32
CA ALA A 77 -18.04 -2.18 6.54
C ALA A 77 -19.00 -3.36 6.43
N LYS A 78 -19.54 -3.63 5.24
CA LYS A 78 -20.47 -4.74 4.96
C LYS A 78 -19.79 -6.11 4.81
N LEU A 79 -18.47 -6.15 4.63
CA LEU A 79 -17.73 -7.41 4.49
C LEU A 79 -17.71 -8.18 5.82
N SER A 80 -17.81 -9.51 5.71
CA SER A 80 -17.72 -10.39 6.88
C SER A 80 -16.30 -10.38 7.46
N PRO A 81 -16.13 -10.76 8.75
CA PRO A 81 -14.80 -10.91 9.36
C PRO A 81 -13.89 -11.87 8.58
N GLU A 82 -14.44 -12.96 8.04
CA GLU A 82 -13.70 -13.97 7.27
C GLU A 82 -13.19 -13.40 5.95
N GLN A 83 -14.03 -12.63 5.24
CA GLN A 83 -13.63 -11.96 4.00
C GLN A 83 -12.49 -10.96 4.26
N LYS A 84 -12.60 -10.18 5.35
CA LYS A 84 -11.55 -9.25 5.76
C LYS A 84 -10.26 -10.00 6.11
N LEU A 85 -10.36 -11.13 6.80
CA LEU A 85 -9.18 -11.94 7.16
C LEU A 85 -8.45 -12.46 5.92
N GLU A 86 -9.17 -13.00 4.94
CA GLU A 86 -8.56 -13.49 3.70
C GLU A 86 -7.91 -12.36 2.89
N MET A 87 -8.55 -11.20 2.81
CA MET A 87 -7.93 -10.01 2.20
C MET A 87 -6.66 -9.57 2.97
N GLY A 88 -6.65 -9.68 4.29
CA GLY A 88 -5.48 -9.41 5.12
C GLY A 88 -4.31 -10.33 4.77
N LYS A 89 -4.56 -11.65 4.68
CA LYS A 89 -3.56 -12.64 4.25
C LYS A 89 -3.03 -12.38 2.84
N GLN A 90 -3.90 -11.99 1.91
CA GLN A 90 -3.48 -11.58 0.58
C GLN A 90 -2.52 -10.38 0.66
N GLY A 91 -2.90 -9.35 1.43
CA GLY A 91 -2.07 -8.17 1.63
C GLY A 91 -0.70 -8.49 2.22
N GLU A 92 -0.63 -9.40 3.19
CA GLU A 92 0.63 -9.87 3.76
C GLU A 92 1.51 -10.58 2.72
N SER A 93 0.93 -11.42 1.87
CA SER A 93 1.66 -12.12 0.79
C SER A 93 2.24 -11.13 -0.22
N GLU A 94 1.45 -10.13 -0.62
CA GLU A 94 1.91 -9.04 -1.52
C GLU A 94 3.03 -8.22 -0.87
N LEU A 95 2.94 -7.94 0.43
CA LEU A 95 3.99 -7.23 1.17
C LEU A 95 5.30 -8.02 1.20
N ARG A 96 5.25 -9.31 1.54
CA ARG A 96 6.44 -10.18 1.57
C ARG A 96 7.12 -10.21 0.20
N THR A 97 6.35 -10.44 -0.85
CA THR A 97 6.84 -10.42 -2.23
C THR A 97 7.46 -9.08 -2.60
N GLY A 98 6.82 -7.97 -2.22
CA GLY A 98 7.34 -6.62 -2.46
C GLY A 98 8.66 -6.34 -1.74
N ILE A 99 8.81 -6.78 -0.49
CA ILE A 99 10.07 -6.64 0.27
C ILE A 99 11.19 -7.45 -0.38
N GLU A 100 10.90 -8.67 -0.84
CA GLU A 100 11.89 -9.51 -1.52
C GLU A 100 12.40 -8.85 -2.82
N LEU A 101 11.48 -8.31 -3.63
CA LEU A 101 11.85 -7.58 -4.85
C LEU A 101 12.70 -6.34 -4.54
N LEU A 102 12.26 -5.51 -3.59
CA LEU A 102 13.02 -4.32 -3.18
C LEU A 102 14.41 -4.66 -2.63
N SER A 103 14.54 -5.81 -1.95
CA SER A 103 15.82 -6.30 -1.43
C SER A 103 16.77 -6.69 -2.57
N LYS A 104 16.24 -7.36 -3.61
CA LYS A 104 17.00 -7.69 -4.83
C LYS A 104 17.42 -6.44 -5.60
N ASP A 105 16.52 -5.47 -5.75
CA ASP A 105 16.81 -4.20 -6.42
C ASP A 105 17.89 -3.43 -5.67
N LYS A 106 17.79 -3.35 -4.34
CA LYS A 106 18.81 -2.72 -3.50
C LYS A 106 20.17 -3.39 -3.68
N ALA A 107 20.24 -4.72 -3.68
CA ALA A 107 21.49 -5.44 -3.88
C ALA A 107 22.12 -5.13 -5.25
N THR A 108 21.28 -5.09 -6.30
CA THR A 108 21.71 -4.76 -7.66
C THR A 108 22.25 -3.33 -7.76
N ILE A 109 21.57 -2.36 -7.15
CA ILE A 109 22.02 -0.96 -7.12
C ILE A 109 23.37 -0.84 -6.40
N LEU A 110 23.55 -1.51 -5.26
CA LEU A 110 24.82 -1.49 -4.53
C LEU A 110 25.96 -2.12 -5.32
N GLN A 111 25.70 -3.20 -6.06
CA GLN A 111 26.68 -3.79 -6.97
C GLN A 111 27.06 -2.82 -8.10
N LEU A 112 26.09 -2.15 -8.71
CA LEU A 112 26.37 -1.17 -9.76
C LEU A 112 27.22 -0.02 -9.24
N ILE A 113 26.87 0.54 -8.07
CA ILE A 113 27.65 1.60 -7.40
C ILE A 113 29.11 1.16 -7.22
N SER A 114 29.34 -0.06 -6.70
CA SER A 114 30.69 -0.57 -6.46
C SER A 114 31.54 -0.73 -7.73
N VAL A 115 30.91 -0.85 -8.90
CA VAL A 115 31.61 -0.96 -10.20
C VAL A 115 31.90 0.42 -10.79
N THR A 116 31.10 1.44 -10.45
CA THR A 116 31.29 2.83 -10.89
C THR A 116 32.20 3.68 -10.00
N ASP A 117 32.46 3.28 -8.74
CA ASP A 117 33.46 3.97 -7.91
C ASP A 117 34.88 3.66 -8.44
N PRO A 118 35.65 4.65 -8.94
CA PRO A 118 37.02 4.41 -9.36
C PRO A 118 37.87 4.04 -8.12
N PRO A 119 38.84 3.11 -8.24
CA PRO A 119 39.73 2.79 -7.14
C PRO A 119 40.43 4.07 -6.68
N ALA A 120 40.45 4.27 -5.35
CA ALA A 120 41.10 5.43 -4.74
C ALA A 120 42.53 5.58 -5.29
N GLN A 121 42.79 6.70 -5.97
CA GLN A 121 44.13 7.11 -6.40
C GLN A 121 44.93 7.63 -5.22
#